data_AF-W4V8I2-F1
#
_entry.id   AF-W4V8I2-F1
#
_cell.length_a   1.000
_cell.length_b   1.000
_cell.length_c   1.000
_cell.angle_alpha   90.00
_cell.angle_beta   90.00
_cell.angle_gamma   90.00
#
_symmetry.space_group_name_H-M   'P 1'
#
loop_
_entity.id
_entity.type
_entity.pdbx_description
1 polymer ?
#
loop_
_entity_poly.entity_id
_entity_poly.type
_entity_poly.pdbx_seq_one_letter_code
_entity_poly.pdbx_strand_id
1 'polypeptide(L)' 'MIGPIQTRTWEDDNGQKRKKTEIIAEEVHFADSKRQANDDTDYGLAYEGFTEVDDDDELPF' A
#
# COMPACT_ATOMS: atom_id res chain seq x y z
N MET A 1 6.56 -18.08 5.87
CA MET A 1 5.79 -18.35 7.09
C MET A 1 5.21 -19.74 6.98
N ILE A 2 5.31 -20.55 8.04
CA ILE A 2 4.70 -21.87 8.12
C ILE A 2 4.09 -22.08 9.51
N GLY A 3 2.96 -22.77 9.58
CA GLY A 3 2.29 -23.13 10.84
C GLY A 3 0.81 -23.50 10.65
N PRO A 4 0.16 -24.04 11.70
CA PRO A 4 -1.20 -24.56 11.60
C PRO A 4 -2.26 -23.45 11.48
N ILE A 5 -3.30 -23.74 10.70
CA ILE A 5 -4.51 -22.91 10.60
C ILE A 5 -5.54 -23.36 11.65
N GLN A 6 -6.14 -22.40 12.35
CA GLN A 6 -7.16 -22.67 13.36
C GLN A 6 -8.37 -21.77 13.15
N THR A 7 -9.57 -22.30 13.41
CA THR A 7 -10.81 -21.51 13.39
C THR A 7 -11.46 -21.55 14.77
N ARG A 8 -11.67 -20.38 15.38
CA ARG A 8 -12.42 -20.25 16.64
C ARG A 8 -13.75 -19.55 16.40
N THR A 9 -14.75 -19.92 17.20
CA THR A 9 -16.04 -19.23 17.24
C THR A 9 -16.10 -18.37 18.50
N TRP A 10 -16.54 -17.13 18.37
CA TRP A 10 -16.75 -16.21 19.48
C TRP A 10 -18.10 -15.50 19.31
N GLU A 11 -18.63 -14.95 20.38
CA GLU A 11 -19.90 -14.21 20.38
C GLU A 11 -19.59 -12.72 20.54
N ASP A 12 -20.15 -11.90 19.66
CA ASP A 12 -20.05 -10.44 19.79
C ASP A 12 -21.01 -9.90 20.86
N ASP A 13 -20.82 -8.64 21.25
CA ASP A 13 -21.61 -8.02 22.33
C ASP A 13 -23.12 -7.98 22.02
N ASN A 14 -23.51 -8.18 20.76
CA ASN A 14 -24.90 -8.26 20.31
C ASN A 14 -25.43 -9.71 20.25
N GLY A 15 -24.68 -10.68 20.78
CA GLY A 15 -25.05 -12.09 20.82
C GLY A 15 -24.85 -12.84 19.49
N GLN A 16 -24.18 -12.25 18.50
CA GLN A 16 -24.01 -12.90 17.19
C GLN A 16 -22.75 -13.77 17.19
N LYS A 17 -22.90 -15.02 16.73
CA LYS A 17 -21.77 -15.95 16.57
C LYS A 17 -20.92 -15.56 15.37
N ARG A 18 -19.64 -15.30 15.62
CA ARG A 18 -18.62 -14.96 14.63
C ARG A 18 -17.57 -16.05 14.57
N LYS A 19 -16.98 -16.24 13.37
CA LYS A 19 -15.83 -17.12 13.16
C LYS A 19 -14.57 -16.28 12.94
N LYS A 20 -13.47 -16.68 13.57
CA LYS A 20 -12.14 -16.11 13.36
C LYS A 20 -11.20 -17.22 12.92
N THR A 21 -10.58 -17.05 11.77
CA THR A 21 -9.55 -17.96 11.26
C THR A 21 -8.19 -17.31 11.45
N GLU A 22 -7.28 -18.03 12.08
CA GLU A 22 -5.94 -17.54 12.46
C GLU A 22 -4.89 -18.55 11.98
N ILE A 23 -3.69 -18.07 11.68
CA ILE A 23 -2.51 -18.91 11.40
C ILE A 23 -1.55 -18.70 12.55
N ILE A 24 -1.19 -19.77 13.25
CA ILE A 24 -0.20 -19.73 14.33
C ILE A 24 1.15 -20.01 13.69
N ALA A 25 2.01 -19.00 13.58
CA ALA A 25 3.32 -19.18 12.94
C ALA A 25 4.28 -19.95 13.84
N GLU A 26 4.88 -21.02 13.31
CA GLU A 26 6.04 -21.68 13.92
C GLU A 26 7.34 -21.00 13.44
N GLU A 27 7.40 -20.61 12.17
CA GLU A 27 8.53 -19.90 11.58
C GLU A 27 8.04 -18.76 10.66
N VAL A 28 8.73 -17.63 10.72
CA VAL A 28 8.46 -16.42 9.94
C VAL A 28 9.74 -16.01 9.22
N HIS A 29 9.66 -15.88 7.90
CA HIS A 29 10.71 -15.26 7.10
C HIS A 29 10.21 -13.91 6.63
N PHE A 30 10.98 -12.87 6.93
CA PHE A 30 10.73 -11.53 6.43
C PHE A 30 11.32 -11.38 5.03
N ALA A 31 10.56 -10.75 4.15
CA ALA A 31 11.08 -10.27 2.88
C ALA A 31 11.91 -8.98 3.11
N ASP A 32 12.49 -8.44 2.03
CA ASP A 32 13.19 -7.16 2.08
C ASP A 32 12.30 -6.05 2.65
N SER A 33 12.93 -5.05 3.23
CA SER A 33 12.27 -3.85 3.74
C SER A 33 11.42 -3.20 2.64
N LYS A 34 10.32 -2.56 3.04
CA LYS A 34 9.58 -1.68 2.12
C LYS A 34 10.58 -0.68 1.56
N ARG A 35 10.68 -0.58 0.22
CA ARG A 35 11.49 0.45 -0.43
C ARG A 35 11.18 1.79 0.22
N GLN A 36 12.20 2.40 0.80
CA GLN A 36 12.09 3.74 1.35
C GLN A 36 11.82 4.65 0.14
N ALA A 37 10.54 5.03 -0.05
CA ALA A 37 10.26 6.21 -0.84
C ALA A 37 10.92 7.34 -0.07
N ASN A 38 12.01 7.88 -0.61
CA ASN A 38 12.47 9.18 -0.14
C ASN A 38 11.26 10.09 -0.34
N ASP A 39 10.61 10.45 0.76
CA ASP A 39 9.63 11.52 0.82
C ASP A 39 10.43 12.83 0.77
N ASP A 40 11.23 12.96 -0.30
CA ASP A 40 11.84 14.19 -0.72
C ASP A 40 11.04 14.58 -1.95
N THR A 41 10.14 15.53 -1.72
CA THR A 41 9.38 16.27 -2.71
C THR A 41 10.36 16.97 -3.65
N ASP A 42 10.94 16.23 -4.60
CA ASP A 42 11.71 16.78 -5.71
C ASP A 42 10.75 17.26 -6.80
N TYR A 43 10.14 18.43 -6.58
CA TYR A 43 9.59 19.26 -7.65
C TYR A 43 10.74 19.93 -8.45
N GLY A 44 11.76 19.17 -8.84
CA GLY A 44 13.06 19.74 -9.18
C GLY A 44 13.65 19.37 -10.53
N LEU A 45 13.32 18.22 -11.15
CA LEU A 45 14.10 17.73 -12.30
C LEU A 45 13.28 17.12 -13.44
N ALA A 46 12.17 17.75 -13.81
CA ALA A 46 11.44 17.44 -15.04
C ALA A 46 11.11 18.72 -15.83
N TYR A 47 12.13 19.44 -16.30
CA TYR A 47 11.97 20.61 -17.18
C TYR A 47 12.90 20.57 -18.41
N GLU A 48 13.37 19.39 -18.82
CA GLU A 48 14.15 19.21 -20.06
C GLU A 48 13.32 18.62 -21.22
N GLY A 49 11.99 18.55 -21.09
CA GLY A 49 11.16 17.96 -22.15
C GLY A 49 9.68 18.33 -22.15
N PHE A 50 9.23 19.16 -21.19
CA PHE A 50 7.88 19.69 -21.20
C PHE A 50 7.95 21.13 -20.72
N THR A 51 7.77 22.08 -21.64
CA THR A 51 7.46 23.46 -21.30
C THR A 51 5.94 23.57 -21.26
N GLU A 52 5.37 24.02 -20.15
CA GLU A 52 3.98 24.46 -20.13
C GLU A 52 3.82 25.56 -21.16
N VAL A 53 2.96 25.33 -22.15
CA VAL A 53 2.60 26.36 -23.12
C VAL A 53 1.54 27.21 -22.44
N ASP A 54 1.81 28.50 -22.25
CA ASP A 54 0.81 29.44 -21.71
C ASP A 54 -0.38 29.51 -22.70
N ASP A 55 -1.61 29.53 -22.19
CA ASP A 55 -2.85 29.58 -23.00
C ASP A 55 -2.95 30.83 -23.91
N ASP A 56 -2.02 31.79 -23.78
CA ASP A 56 -1.89 33.01 -24.60
C ASP A 56 -0.99 32.83 -25.84
N ASP A 57 -0.25 31.73 -25.98
CA ASP A 57 0.51 31.43 -27.20
C ASP A 57 -0.44 30.85 -28.28
N GLU A 58 -0.94 31.74 -29.15
CA GLU A 58 -1.85 31.41 -30.27
C GLU A 58 -1.26 30.32 -31.17
N LEU A 59 -1.78 29.10 -31.01
CA LEU A 59 -1.38 27.94 -31.80
C LEU A 59 -1.73 28.18 -33.28
N PRO A 60 -0.79 27.95 -34.21
CA PRO A 60 -1.08 28.12 -35.63
C PRO A 60 -2.07 27.03 -36.07
N PHE A 61 -3.27 27.46 -36.46
CA PHE A 61 -4.25 26.62 -37.15
C PHE A 61 -3.84 26.33 -38.60
#